data_AF-A0A966K328-F1
#
_entry.id   AF-A0A966K328-F1
#
_cell.length_a   1.000
_cell.length_b   1.000
_cell.length_c   1.000
_cell.angle_alpha   90.00
_cell.angle_beta   90.00
_cell.angle_gamma   90.00
#
_symmetry.space_group_name_H-M   'P 1'
#
loop_
_entity.id
_entity.type
_entity.pdbx_description
1 polymer ?
#
loop_
_entity_poly.entity_id
_entity_poly.type
_entity_poly.pdbx_seq_one_letter_code
_entity_poly.pdbx_strand_id
1 'polypeptide(L)'
;MNNTRIGIADNWIRHIKDVHDKHHHELCSIEEENARLDRLCELNVLEQVINIGQTNIVQDAWANGQTISIHGCIYRLHDGLLKDLHTSISNPQELHDRYRAQLAS
;
A
#
# COMPACT_ATOMS: atom_id res chain seq x y z
N MET A 1 -14.05 -0.95 -14.20
CA MET A 1 -13.13 -2.11 -14.26
C MET A 1 -13.83 -3.28 -14.95
N ASN A 2 -13.35 -3.70 -16.12
CA ASN A 2 -13.90 -4.87 -16.81
C ASN A 2 -13.56 -6.14 -16.01
N ASN A 3 -14.57 -6.91 -15.62
CA ASN A 3 -14.43 -8.14 -14.84
C ASN A 3 -14.02 -9.31 -15.74
N THR A 4 -12.89 -9.18 -16.42
CA THR A 4 -12.28 -10.23 -17.23
C THR A 4 -11.73 -11.30 -16.30
N ARG A 5 -12.16 -12.56 -16.44
CA ARG A 5 -11.63 -13.67 -15.64
C ARG A 5 -10.26 -14.08 -16.20
N ILE A 6 -9.19 -13.87 -15.44
CA ILE A 6 -7.81 -14.16 -15.83
C ILE A 6 -7.27 -15.41 -15.08
N GLY A 7 -8.14 -16.20 -14.41
CA GLY A 7 -7.77 -17.50 -13.86
C GLY A 7 -7.03 -17.38 -12.52
N ILE A 8 -5.87 -18.04 -12.34
CA ILE A 8 -5.10 -17.98 -11.06
C ILE A 8 -4.70 -16.53 -10.72
N ALA A 9 -4.49 -15.68 -11.72
CA ALA A 9 -4.24 -14.25 -11.55
C ALA A 9 -5.41 -13.54 -10.85
N ASP A 10 -6.65 -14.04 -10.96
CA ASP A 10 -7.82 -13.44 -10.30
C ASP A 10 -7.70 -13.50 -8.77
N ASN A 11 -7.02 -14.51 -8.21
CA ASN A 11 -6.76 -14.58 -6.76
C ASN A 11 -5.76 -13.51 -6.33
N TRP A 12 -4.73 -13.23 -7.13
CA TRP A 12 -3.76 -12.17 -6.85
C TRP A 12 -4.38 -10.78 -7.04
N ILE A 13 -5.19 -10.60 -8.08
CA ILE A 13 -5.91 -9.35 -8.36
C ILE A 13 -6.97 -9.07 -7.28
N ARG A 14 -7.51 -10.12 -6.63
CA ARG A 14 -8.45 -9.95 -5.52
C ARG A 14 -7.88 -9.07 -4.41
N HIS A 15 -6.62 -9.23 -4.04
CA HIS A 15 -6.01 -8.39 -3.02
C HIS A 15 -6.00 -6.90 -3.40
N ILE A 16 -5.80 -6.58 -4.68
CA ILE A 16 -5.90 -5.20 -5.17
C ILE A 16 -7.35 -4.71 -5.13
N LYS A 17 -8.32 -5.58 -5.44
CA LYS A 17 -9.75 -5.27 -5.29
C LYS A 17 -10.13 -5.02 -3.84
N ASP A 18 -9.59 -5.79 -2.90
CA ASP A 18 -9.84 -5.61 -1.47
C ASP A 18 -9.31 -4.22 -1.00
N VAL A 19 -8.14 -3.80 -1.49
CA VAL A 19 -7.61 -2.44 -1.25
C VAL A 19 -8.51 -1.37 -1.86
N HIS A 20 -8.95 -1.57 -3.11
CA HIS A 20 -9.87 -0.66 -3.77
C HIS A 20 -11.18 -0.50 -2.98
N ASP A 21 -11.77 -1.60 -2.53
CA ASP A 21 -13.05 -1.61 -1.83
C ASP A 21 -12.92 -0.99 -0.44
N LYS A 22 -11.80 -1.23 0.26
CA LYS A 22 -11.46 -0.61 1.54
C LYS A 22 -11.38 0.92 1.44
N HIS A 23 -10.84 1.44 0.34
CA HIS A 23 -10.63 2.87 0.11
C HIS A 23 -11.60 3.47 -0.91
N HIS A 24 -12.74 2.79 -1.16
CA HIS A 24 -13.67 3.16 -2.22
C HIS A 24 -14.16 4.61 -2.11
N HIS A 25 -14.42 5.09 -0.88
CA HIS A 25 -14.89 6.46 -0.67
C HIS A 25 -13.89 7.51 -1.14
N GLU A 26 -12.61 7.34 -0.79
CA GLU A 26 -11.52 8.21 -1.21
C GLU A 26 -11.34 8.14 -2.73
N LEU A 27 -11.29 6.94 -3.30
CA LEU A 27 -11.11 6.73 -4.74
C LEU A 27 -12.26 7.31 -5.56
N CYS A 28 -13.51 7.24 -5.08
CA CYS A 28 -14.66 7.83 -5.74
C CYS A 28 -14.68 9.36 -5.71
N SER A 29 -13.93 10.00 -4.81
CA SER A 29 -13.80 11.46 -4.77
C SER A 29 -12.87 12.01 -5.86
N ILE A 30 -12.08 11.14 -6.51
CA ILE A 30 -11.15 11.51 -7.58
C ILE A 30 -11.86 11.33 -8.93
N GLU A 31 -12.13 12.44 -9.62
CA GLU A 31 -12.87 12.44 -10.89
C GLU A 31 -12.03 11.91 -12.07
N GLU A 32 -10.74 12.24 -12.12
CA GLU A 32 -9.86 11.86 -13.22
C GLU A 32 -9.39 10.40 -13.08
N GLU A 33 -9.58 9.61 -14.13
CA GLU A 33 -9.40 8.16 -14.07
C GLU A 33 -7.94 7.76 -13.82
N ASN A 34 -6.97 8.44 -14.44
CA ASN A 34 -5.56 8.12 -14.25
C ASN A 34 -5.09 8.50 -12.84
N ALA A 35 -5.54 9.63 -12.30
CA ALA A 35 -5.26 10.07 -10.94
C ALA A 35 -5.83 9.09 -9.92
N ARG A 36 -7.04 8.55 -10.17
CA ARG A 36 -7.64 7.52 -9.33
C ARG A 36 -6.85 6.21 -9.39
N LEU A 37 -6.36 5.82 -10.56
CA LEU A 37 -5.52 4.64 -10.73
C LEU A 37 -4.15 4.82 -10.03
N ASP A 38 -3.51 5.96 -10.22
CA ASP A 38 -2.27 6.35 -9.53
C ASP A 38 -2.48 6.24 -8.01
N ARG A 39 -3.59 6.80 -7.49
CA ARG A 39 -3.90 6.73 -6.07
C ARG A 39 -4.14 5.31 -5.57
N LEU A 40 -4.84 4.46 -6.33
CA LEU A 40 -5.00 3.05 -5.98
C LEU A 40 -3.65 2.33 -5.89
N CYS A 41 -2.71 2.64 -6.78
CA CYS A 41 -1.36 2.08 -6.72
C CYS A 41 -0.62 2.53 -5.45
N GLU A 42 -0.73 3.81 -5.07
CA GLU A 42 -0.16 4.33 -3.82
C GLU A 42 -0.76 3.65 -2.58
N LEU A 43 -2.09 3.53 -2.53
CA LEU A 43 -2.80 2.85 -1.44
C LEU A 43 -2.42 1.37 -1.35
N ASN A 44 -2.23 0.71 -2.49
CA ASN A 44 -1.75 -0.67 -2.49
C ASN A 44 -0.35 -0.79 -1.89
N VAL A 45 0.58 0.13 -2.21
CA VAL A 45 1.91 0.14 -1.57
C VAL A 45 1.80 0.37 -0.06
N LEU A 46 0.97 1.32 0.39
CA LEU A 46 0.72 1.56 1.81
C LEU A 46 0.22 0.29 2.51
N GLU A 47 -0.82 -0.35 1.98
CA GLU A 47 -1.41 -1.57 2.57
C GLU A 47 -0.39 -2.71 2.63
N GLN A 48 0.47 -2.86 1.63
CA GLN A 48 1.51 -3.90 1.67
C GLN A 48 2.61 -3.60 2.69
N VAL A 49 3.02 -2.34 2.86
CA VAL A 49 3.97 -1.97 3.92
C VAL A 49 3.40 -2.33 5.30
N ILE A 50 2.11 -2.04 5.53
CA ILE A 50 1.42 -2.39 6.77
C ILE A 50 1.32 -3.91 6.95
N ASN A 51 0.90 -4.64 5.91
CA ASN A 51 0.78 -6.10 5.96
C ASN A 51 2.12 -6.77 6.28
N ILE A 52 3.21 -6.33 5.64
CA ILE A 52 4.57 -6.83 5.91
C ILE A 52 4.96 -6.51 7.36
N GLY A 53 4.70 -5.28 7.81
CA GLY A 53 4.93 -4.86 9.19
C GLY A 53 4.19 -5.70 10.22
N GLN A 54 2.99 -6.21 9.90
CA GLN A 54 2.18 -7.05 10.79
C GLN A 54 2.61 -8.52 10.83
N THR A 55 3.53 -8.96 9.97
CA THR A 55 3.97 -10.36 9.97
C THR A 55 4.75 -10.70 11.25
N ASN A 56 4.59 -11.93 11.75
CA ASN A 56 5.36 -12.41 12.91
C ASN A 56 6.87 -12.25 12.70
N ILE A 57 7.37 -12.45 11.48
CA ILE A 57 8.79 -12.32 11.16
C ILE A 57 9.30 -10.91 11.49
N VAL A 58 8.59 -9.87 11.06
CA VAL A 58 8.99 -8.48 11.30
C VAL A 58 8.76 -8.08 12.75
N GLN A 59 7.62 -8.50 13.33
CA GLN A 59 7.30 -8.23 14.73
C GLN A 59 8.34 -8.86 15.68
N ASP A 60 8.74 -10.11 15.43
CA ASP A 60 9.78 -10.79 16.20
C ASP A 60 11.15 -10.13 16.01
N ALA A 61 11.48 -9.68 14.79
CA ALA A 61 12.72 -8.94 14.54
C ALA A 61 12.79 -7.65 15.39
N TRP A 62 11.72 -6.86 15.40
CA TRP A 62 11.62 -5.66 16.24
C TRP A 62 11.64 -5.98 17.73
N ALA A 63 10.92 -7.02 18.17
CA ALA A 63 10.90 -7.45 19.57
C ALA A 63 12.28 -7.91 20.07
N ASN A 64 13.08 -8.51 19.19
CA ASN A 64 14.46 -8.92 19.46
C ASN A 64 15.48 -7.78 19.31
N GLY A 65 15.03 -6.54 19.07
CA GLY A 65 15.91 -5.37 18.93
C GLY A 65 16.68 -5.29 17.62
N GLN A 66 16.30 -6.08 16.60
CA GLN A 66 16.91 -5.96 15.28
C GLN A 66 16.50 -4.63 14.64
N THR A 67 17.48 -3.91 14.09
CA THR A 67 17.24 -2.67 13.36
C THR A 67 16.82 -2.98 11.92
N ILE A 68 15.50 -3.04 11.68
CA ILE A 68 14.91 -3.27 10.36
C ILE A 68 13.86 -2.19 10.06
N SER A 69 13.83 -1.75 8.81
CA SER A 69 12.87 -0.77 8.29
C SER A 69 12.19 -1.32 7.04
N ILE A 70 10.91 -1.00 6.87
CA ILE A 70 10.13 -1.29 5.67
C ILE A 70 9.84 0.04 4.99
N HIS A 71 10.14 0.13 3.69
CA HIS A 71 9.96 1.33 2.89
C HIS A 71 8.92 1.10 1.79
N GLY A 72 8.00 2.05 1.61
CA GLY A 72 7.03 2.04 0.52
C GLY A 72 7.42 3.07 -0.54
N CYS A 73 7.83 2.58 -1.71
CA CYS A 73 8.17 3.41 -2.84
C CYS A 73 7.35 2.99 -4.06
N ILE A 74 7.03 3.95 -4.91
CA ILE A 74 6.42 3.72 -6.22
C ILE A 74 7.25 4.44 -7.27
N TYR A 75 7.28 3.94 -8.50
CA TYR A 75 7.90 4.65 -9.61
C TYR A 75 6.98 4.67 -10.81
N ARG A 76 7.08 5.73 -11.60
CA ARG A 76 6.32 5.84 -12.85
C ARG A 76 7.16 5.33 -14.01
N LEU A 77 6.53 4.53 -14.87
CA LEU A 77 7.21 3.95 -16.02
C LEU A 77 7.58 4.99 -17.08
N HIS A 78 6.86 6.12 -17.13
CA HIS A 78 7.04 7.12 -18.18
C HIS A 78 8.28 8.02 -17.96
N ASP A 79 8.68 8.25 -16.71
CA ASP A 79 9.81 9.10 -16.34
C ASP A 79 10.89 8.37 -15.52
N GLY A 80 10.60 7.17 -15.02
CA GLY A 80 11.51 6.37 -14.18
C GLY A 80 11.73 6.97 -12.78
N LEU A 81 10.95 7.98 -12.37
CA LEU A 81 11.16 8.65 -11.09
C LEU A 81 10.58 7.82 -9.95
N LEU A 82 11.45 7.47 -9.00
CA LEU A 82 11.06 6.86 -7.73
C LEU A 82 10.48 7.93 -6.81
N LYS A 83 9.25 7.72 -6.37
CA LYS A 83 8.53 8.51 -5.38
C LYS A 83 8.50 7.74 -4.06
N ASP A 84 9.06 8.34 -3.02
CA ASP A 84 8.83 7.90 -1.64
C ASP A 84 7.41 8.29 -1.24
N LEU A 85 6.63 7.33 -0.75
CA LEU A 85 5.25 7.57 -0.28
C LEU A 85 5.22 7.95 1.21
N HIS A 86 6.37 8.13 1.85
CA HIS A 86 6.50 8.47 3.27
C HIS A 86 5.77 7.49 4.19
N THR A 87 5.62 6.24 3.75
CA THR A 87 4.98 5.14 4.49
C THR A 87 6.01 4.30 5.24
N SER A 88 7.24 4.78 5.36
CA SER A 88 8.33 4.01 5.98
C SER A 88 8.07 3.77 7.47
N ILE A 89 8.28 2.53 7.93
CA ILE A 89 8.09 2.09 9.30
C ILE A 89 9.32 1.31 9.80
N SER A 90 9.73 1.58 11.03
CA SER A 90 10.90 0.96 11.68
C SER A 90 10.59 0.34 13.03
N ASN A 91 9.34 0.42 13.49
CA ASN A 91 8.87 -0.20 14.72
C ASN A 91 7.33 -0.38 14.70
N PRO A 92 6.75 -1.15 15.63
CA PRO A 92 5.31 -1.39 15.68
C PRO A 92 4.46 -0.12 15.91
N GLN A 93 4.98 0.88 16.62
CA GLN A 93 4.22 2.10 16.92
C GLN A 93 3.98 2.92 15.65
N GLU A 94 5.00 3.05 14.81
CA GLU A 94 4.93 3.76 13.54
C GLU A 94 3.94 3.15 12.54
N LEU A 95 3.64 1.85 12.66
CA LEU A 95 2.70 1.16 11.78
C LEU A 95 1.31 1.83 11.81
N HIS A 96 0.79 2.07 13.00
CA HIS A 96 -0.52 2.70 13.15
C HIS A 96 -0.49 4.19 12.82
N ASP A 97 0.59 4.88 13.20
CA ASP A 97 0.71 6.32 13.02
C ASP A 97 0.83 6.69 11.53
N ARG A 98 1.66 5.96 10.77
CA ARG A 98 1.83 6.15 9.32
C ARG A 98 0.55 5.82 8.54
N TYR A 99 -0.14 4.76 8.94
CA TYR A 99 -1.39 4.38 8.30
C TYR A 99 -2.45 5.48 8.44
N ARG A 100 -2.64 6.02 9.66
CA ARG A 100 -3.59 7.11 9.90
C ARG A 100 -3.21 8.39 9.18
N ALA A 101 -1.92 8.74 9.16
CA ALA A 101 -1.44 9.93 8.48
C ALA A 101 -1.78 9.93 6.98
N GLN A 102 -1.67 8.78 6.31
CA GLN A 102 -1.98 8.70 4.87
C GLN A 102 -3.45 8.63 4.49
N LEU A 103 -4.33 8.28 5.43
CA LEU A 103 -5.77 8.35 5.19
C LEU A 103 -6.35 9.74 5.48
N ALA A 104 -5.56 10.63 6.10
CA ALA A 104 -5.95 11.99 6.43
C ALA A 104 -5.50 13.04 5.40
N SER A 105 -4.67 12.64 4.41
CA SER A 105 -4.12 13.49 3.35
C SER A 105 -5.01 13.49 2.11
#